data_AF-A0A506UIU4-F1
#
_entry.id   AF-A0A506UIU4-F1
#
_cell.length_a   1.000
_cell.length_b   1.000
_cell.length_c   1.000
_cell.angle_alpha   90.00
_cell.angle_beta   90.00
_cell.angle_gamma   90.00
#
_symmetry.space_group_name_H-M   'P 1'
#
loop_
_entity.id
_entity.type
_entity.pdbx_description
1 polymer ?
#
loop_
_entity_poly.entity_id
_entity_poly.type
_entity_poly.pdbx_seq_one_letter_code
_entity_poly.pdbx_strand_id
1 'polypeptide(L)'
;MKAQDLEQIVKGAANGDWSWFESADPSVKRAMDLKQARDAEDQKTIASAWARFADSPDGRKALERLFDTTLRRAVYFATLGLEPSSMAVFGAFREGQNSVAHEIARQIGLAENEAVKPRDV
;
A
#
# COMPACT_ATOMS: atom_id res chain seq x y z
N MET A 1 -21.64 1.73 21.93
CA MET A 1 -20.60 0.99 22.70
C MET A 1 -20.13 1.85 23.85
N LYS A 2 -20.20 1.38 25.10
CA LYS A 2 -19.36 1.98 26.15
C LYS A 2 -17.92 1.52 25.85
N ALA A 3 -16.99 2.45 25.73
CA ALA A 3 -15.58 2.12 25.62
C ALA A 3 -15.20 1.25 26.82
N GLN A 4 -14.59 0.09 26.57
CA GLN A 4 -14.05 -0.71 27.66
C GLN A 4 -12.92 0.08 28.32
N ASP A 5 -12.90 0.04 29.64
CA ASP A 5 -11.86 0.67 30.45
C ASP A 5 -10.48 0.10 30.06
N LEU A 6 -9.52 0.99 29.81
CA LEU A 6 -8.14 0.67 29.44
C LEU A 6 -7.54 -0.34 30.42
N GLU A 7 -7.90 -0.24 31.70
CA GLU A 7 -7.38 -1.11 32.75
C GLU A 7 -7.86 -2.57 32.61
N GLN A 8 -9.07 -2.78 32.07
CA GLN A 8 -9.59 -4.13 31.79
C GLN A 8 -8.93 -4.75 30.56
N ILE A 9 -8.66 -3.95 29.54
CA ILE A 9 -7.96 -4.40 28.31
C ILE A 9 -6.54 -4.86 28.67
N VAL A 10 -5.81 -4.08 29.48
CA VAL A 10 -4.44 -4.40 29.88
C VAL A 10 -4.37 -5.64 30.79
N LYS A 11 -5.29 -5.79 31.74
CA LYS A 11 -5.36 -6.99 32.61
C LYS A 11 -5.78 -8.26 31.86
N GLY A 12 -6.63 -8.13 30.85
CA GLY A 12 -7.07 -9.24 29.99
C GLY A 12 -5.99 -9.70 29.01
N ALA A 13 -5.20 -8.77 28.45
CA ALA A 13 -4.16 -9.08 27.46
C ALA A 13 -3.05 -10.00 27.97
N ALA A 14 -2.77 -10.01 29.28
CA ALA A 14 -1.76 -10.88 29.88
C ALA A 14 -2.21 -12.35 30.03
N ASN A 15 -3.53 -12.60 30.02
CA ASN A 15 -4.14 -13.93 30.21
C ASN A 15 -4.95 -14.40 28.98
N GLY A 16 -5.03 -13.58 27.94
CA GLY A 16 -5.88 -13.80 26.76
C GLY A 16 -5.15 -14.57 25.67
N ASP A 17 -5.56 -15.81 25.44
CA ASP A 17 -5.25 -16.55 24.22
C ASP A 17 -5.93 -15.87 23.00
N TRP A 18 -5.55 -16.20 21.76
CA TRP A 18 -6.13 -15.62 20.53
C TRP A 18 -7.66 -15.74 20.46
N SER A 19 -8.24 -16.65 21.26
CA SER A 19 -9.68 -16.78 21.51
C SER A 19 -10.37 -15.51 22.00
N TRP A 20 -9.64 -14.57 22.63
CA TRP A 20 -10.18 -13.25 23.00
C TRP A 20 -10.62 -12.45 21.78
N PHE A 21 -9.88 -12.51 20.67
CA PHE A 21 -10.27 -11.89 19.40
C PHE A 21 -11.33 -12.71 18.65
N GLU A 22 -11.39 -14.02 18.87
CA GLU A 22 -12.44 -14.87 18.32
C GLU A 22 -13.79 -14.69 19.02
N SER A 23 -13.82 -14.11 20.21
CA SER A 23 -15.04 -13.81 20.97
C SER A 23 -15.86 -12.63 20.42
N ALA A 24 -15.40 -11.99 19.33
CA ALA A 24 -16.13 -10.92 18.67
C ALA A 24 -17.54 -11.37 18.27
N ASP A 25 -18.54 -10.55 18.61
CA ASP A 25 -19.95 -10.81 18.32
C ASP A 25 -20.13 -11.20 16.84
N PRO A 26 -20.93 -12.25 16.52
CA PRO A 26 -21.16 -12.68 15.15
C PRO A 26 -21.61 -11.55 14.21
N SER A 27 -22.30 -10.53 14.73
CA SER A 27 -22.68 -9.34 13.97
C SER A 27 -21.48 -8.47 13.58
N VAL A 28 -20.46 -8.36 14.45
CA VAL A 28 -19.21 -7.64 14.19
C VAL A 28 -18.35 -8.39 13.19
N LYS A 29 -18.22 -9.72 13.33
CA LYS A 29 -17.52 -10.56 12.34
C LYS A 29 -18.13 -10.41 10.94
N ARG A 30 -19.46 -10.54 10.82
CA ARG A 30 -20.14 -10.32 9.54
C ARG A 30 -19.92 -8.93 8.97
N ALA A 31 -19.94 -7.89 9.80
CA ALA A 31 -19.69 -6.52 9.35
C ALA A 31 -18.24 -6.34 8.87
N MET A 32 -17.26 -6.98 9.53
CA MET A 32 -15.87 -7.00 9.09
C MET A 32 -15.69 -7.75 7.77
N ASP A 33 -16.31 -8.92 7.63
CA ASP A 33 -16.26 -9.72 6.39
C ASP A 33 -16.87 -8.95 5.21
N LEU A 34 -18.04 -8.33 5.41
CA LEU A 34 -18.69 -7.46 4.42
C LEU A 34 -17.79 -6.28 4.03
N LYS A 35 -17.15 -5.64 5.00
CA LYS A 35 -16.22 -4.55 4.75
C LYS A 35 -15.00 -5.03 3.96
N GLN A 36 -14.38 -6.14 4.35
CA GLN A 36 -13.23 -6.71 3.63
C GLN A 36 -13.59 -7.08 2.19
N ALA A 37 -14.76 -7.68 1.98
CA ALA A 37 -15.24 -8.01 0.64
C ALA A 37 -15.42 -6.75 -0.22
N ARG A 38 -16.02 -5.70 0.34
CA ARG A 38 -16.16 -4.40 -0.34
C ARG A 38 -14.81 -3.75 -0.62
N ASP A 39 -13.91 -3.72 0.35
CA ASP A 39 -12.57 -3.16 0.21
C ASP A 39 -11.80 -3.90 -0.90
N ALA A 40 -11.98 -5.22 -1.03
CA ALA A 40 -11.38 -6.01 -2.10
C ALA A 40 -12.00 -5.71 -3.49
N GLU A 41 -13.31 -5.49 -3.58
CA GLU A 41 -13.98 -5.07 -4.81
C GLU A 41 -13.54 -3.66 -5.24
N ASP A 42 -13.47 -2.73 -4.30
CA ASP A 42 -12.99 -1.36 -4.52
C ASP A 42 -11.52 -1.39 -4.98
N GLN A 43 -10.68 -2.23 -4.38
CA GLN A 43 -9.29 -2.43 -4.83
C GLN A 43 -9.20 -2.92 -6.28
N LYS A 44 -10.00 -3.92 -6.67
CA LYS A 44 -10.01 -4.41 -8.06
C LYS A 44 -10.45 -3.31 -9.04
N THR A 45 -11.44 -2.52 -8.64
CA THR A 45 -11.95 -1.39 -9.44
C THR A 45 -10.89 -0.31 -9.62
N ILE A 46 -10.20 0.06 -8.54
CA ILE A 46 -9.10 1.05 -8.55
C ILE A 46 -7.92 0.54 -9.40
N ALA A 47 -7.50 -0.70 -9.19
CA ALA A 47 -6.44 -1.33 -9.99
C ALA A 47 -6.77 -1.27 -11.48
N SER A 48 -7.99 -1.68 -11.85
CA SER A 48 -8.45 -1.64 -13.24
C SER A 48 -8.51 -0.22 -13.82
N ALA A 49 -8.84 0.79 -13.00
CA ALA A 49 -8.85 2.18 -13.43
C ALA A 49 -7.43 2.69 -13.73
N TRP A 50 -6.46 2.34 -12.90
CA TRP A 50 -5.05 2.67 -13.13
C TRP A 50 -4.49 1.99 -14.37
N ALA A 51 -4.81 0.73 -14.62
CA ALA A 51 -4.41 0.04 -15.85
C ALA A 51 -4.98 0.72 -17.10
N ARG A 52 -6.29 1.02 -17.13
CA ARG A 52 -6.90 1.75 -18.25
C ARG A 52 -6.26 3.13 -18.47
N PHE A 53 -5.91 3.82 -17.39
CA PHE A 53 -5.19 5.09 -17.49
C PHE A 53 -3.80 4.89 -18.09
N ALA A 54 -3.05 3.88 -17.66
CA ALA A 54 -1.72 3.55 -18.18
C ALA A 54 -1.72 3.17 -19.67
N ASP A 55 -2.82 2.56 -20.14
CA ASP A 55 -3.03 2.21 -21.55
C ASP A 55 -3.39 3.41 -22.43
N SER A 56 -3.89 4.51 -21.83
CA SER A 56 -4.18 5.72 -22.58
C SER A 56 -2.90 6.45 -23.01
N PRO A 57 -2.86 7.12 -24.18
CA PRO A 57 -1.68 7.88 -24.61
C PRO A 57 -1.22 8.93 -23.59
N ASP A 58 -2.17 9.69 -23.03
CA ASP A 58 -1.87 10.74 -22.05
C ASP A 58 -1.42 10.16 -20.71
N GLY A 59 -2.06 9.08 -20.25
CA GLY A 59 -1.68 8.43 -19.00
C GLY A 59 -0.31 7.77 -19.11
N ARG A 60 0.02 7.13 -20.24
CA ARG A 60 1.38 6.63 -20.50
C ARG A 60 2.41 7.76 -20.39
N LYS A 61 2.16 8.90 -21.04
CA LYS A 61 3.09 10.04 -20.99
C LYS A 61 3.26 10.61 -19.57
N ALA A 62 2.16 10.71 -18.83
CA ALA A 62 2.17 11.19 -17.45
C ALA A 62 2.93 10.23 -16.52
N LEU A 63 2.66 8.93 -16.63
CA LEU A 63 3.30 7.89 -15.81
C LEU A 63 4.78 7.74 -16.14
N GLU A 64 5.18 7.81 -17.40
CA GLU A 64 6.59 7.84 -17.80
C GLU A 64 7.33 8.97 -17.08
N ARG A 65 6.81 10.20 -17.15
CA ARG A 65 7.44 11.34 -16.50
C ARG A 65 7.46 11.20 -14.98
N LEU A 66 6.39 10.67 -14.38
CA LEU A 66 6.32 10.42 -12.94
C LEU A 66 7.38 9.41 -12.51
N PHE A 67 7.48 8.27 -13.19
CA PHE A 67 8.43 7.21 -12.84
C PHE A 67 9.88 7.60 -13.13
N ASP A 68 10.15 8.40 -14.16
CA ASP A 68 11.49 8.93 -14.45
C ASP A 68 12.01 9.87 -13.34
N THR A 69 11.11 10.63 -12.72
CA THR A 69 11.47 11.62 -11.70
C THR A 69 11.42 11.06 -10.27
N THR A 70 10.86 9.87 -10.10
CA THR A 70 10.76 9.17 -8.81
C THR A 70 11.55 7.87 -8.85
N LEU A 71 10.96 6.78 -9.33
CA LEU A 71 11.47 5.41 -9.23
C LEU A 71 12.78 5.19 -10.00
N ARG A 72 12.90 5.70 -11.23
CA ARG A 72 14.09 5.51 -12.08
C ARG A 72 15.21 6.52 -11.79
N ARG A 73 14.95 7.54 -10.97
CA ARG A 73 15.93 8.60 -10.69
C ARG A 73 17.14 8.11 -9.91
N ALA A 74 16.99 7.05 -9.11
CA ALA A 74 18.12 6.41 -8.43
C ALA A 74 19.13 5.82 -9.43
N VAL A 75 18.66 5.21 -10.52
CA VAL A 75 19.52 4.68 -11.60
C VAL A 75 20.33 5.82 -12.24
N TYR A 76 19.71 6.99 -12.45
CA TYR A 76 20.40 8.17 -12.98
C TYR A 76 21.58 8.60 -12.12
N PHE A 77 21.44 8.63 -10.78
CA PHE A 77 22.55 8.98 -9.90
C PHE A 77 23.70 7.95 -9.93
N ALA A 78 23.36 6.67 -10.02
CA ALA A 78 24.36 5.62 -10.20
C ALA A 78 25.12 5.78 -11.53
N THR A 79 24.42 6.10 -12.63
CA THR A 79 25.07 6.34 -13.94
C THR A 79 25.97 7.57 -13.96
N LEU A 80 25.71 8.56 -13.10
CA LEU A 80 26.55 9.76 -12.97
C LEU A 80 27.75 9.57 -12.02
N GLY A 81 27.91 8.38 -11.42
CA GLY A 81 28.97 8.12 -10.45
C GLY A 81 28.83 8.93 -9.16
N LEU A 82 27.62 9.33 -8.79
CA LEU A 82 27.40 10.02 -7.52
C LEU A 82 27.50 9.07 -6.34
N GLU A 83 27.98 9.59 -5.21
CA GLU A 83 28.09 8.85 -3.96
C GLU A 83 26.74 8.30 -3.48
N PRO A 84 26.67 7.06 -2.98
CA PRO A 84 25.43 6.43 -2.48
C PRO A 84 24.71 7.24 -1.40
N SER A 85 25.45 8.04 -0.60
CA SER A 85 24.88 8.94 0.40
C SER A 85 23.97 10.00 -0.22
N SER A 86 24.31 10.51 -1.41
CA SER A 86 23.50 11.48 -2.14
C SER A 86 22.21 10.85 -2.67
N MET A 87 22.27 9.57 -3.04
CA MET A 87 21.09 8.79 -3.45
C MET A 87 20.15 8.56 -2.27
N ALA A 88 20.68 8.19 -1.10
CA ALA A 88 19.90 7.96 0.12
C ALA A 88 19.19 9.25 0.58
N VAL A 89 19.91 10.37 0.60
CA VAL A 89 19.34 11.68 0.97
C VAL A 89 18.23 12.09 0.00
N PHE A 90 18.45 11.96 -1.32
CA PHE A 90 17.42 12.27 -2.30
C PHE A 90 16.18 11.36 -2.15
N GLY A 91 16.39 10.07 -1.92
CA GLY A 91 15.33 9.10 -1.67
C GLY A 91 14.47 9.48 -0.47
N ALA A 92 15.10 9.86 0.65
CA ALA A 92 14.43 10.29 1.87
C ALA A 92 13.60 11.58 1.65
N PHE A 93 14.16 12.59 0.98
CA PHE A 93 13.45 13.85 0.70
C PHE A 93 12.18 13.67 -0.16
N ARG A 94 12.09 12.58 -0.91
CA ARG A 94 10.96 12.31 -1.83
C ARG A 94 10.20 11.04 -1.47
N GLU A 95 10.36 10.54 -0.25
CA GLU A 95 9.76 9.28 0.20
C GLU A 95 8.24 9.22 -0.08
N GLY A 96 7.51 10.30 0.22
CA GLY A 96 6.08 10.37 -0.06
C GLY A 96 5.74 10.29 -1.55
N GLN A 97 6.51 10.93 -2.41
CA GLN A 97 6.28 10.89 -3.86
C GLN A 97 6.67 9.54 -4.46
N ASN A 98 7.76 8.95 -3.98
CA ASN A 98 8.20 7.61 -4.37
C ASN A 98 7.17 6.55 -3.94
N SER A 99 6.61 6.70 -2.74
CA SER A 99 5.56 5.80 -2.21
C SER A 99 4.29 5.87 -3.05
N VAL A 100 3.84 7.07 -3.44
CA VAL A 100 2.68 7.22 -4.32
C VAL A 100 2.95 6.63 -5.70
N ALA A 101 4.10 6.92 -6.30
CA ALA A 101 4.48 6.38 -7.62
C ALA A 101 4.56 4.85 -7.60
N HIS A 102 5.15 4.29 -6.54
CA HIS A 102 5.21 2.84 -6.34
C HIS A 102 3.82 2.24 -6.15
N GLU A 103 2.94 2.86 -5.37
CA GLU A 103 1.58 2.36 -5.19
C GLU A 103 0.79 2.36 -6.51
N ILE A 104 0.94 3.38 -7.35
CA ILE A 104 0.33 3.40 -8.69
C ILE A 104 0.85 2.23 -9.53
N ALA A 105 2.17 2.02 -9.58
CA ALA A 105 2.77 0.90 -10.30
C ALA A 105 2.26 -0.45 -9.79
N ARG A 106 2.10 -0.59 -8.47
CA ARG A 106 1.54 -1.78 -7.81
C ARG A 106 0.10 -2.05 -8.25
N GLN A 107 -0.74 -1.02 -8.29
CA GLN A 107 -2.14 -1.12 -8.71
C GLN A 107 -2.27 -1.55 -10.18
N ILE A 108 -1.39 -1.05 -11.06
CA ILE A 108 -1.32 -1.48 -12.46
C ILE A 108 -0.96 -2.96 -12.55
N GLY A 109 0.13 -3.37 -11.88
CA GLY A 109 0.56 -4.79 -11.88
C GLY A 109 -0.51 -5.73 -11.32
N LEU A 110 -1.24 -5.32 -10.28
CA LEU A 110 -2.37 -6.09 -9.75
C LEU A 110 -3.49 -6.31 -10.78
N ALA A 111 -3.82 -5.29 -11.59
CA ALA A 111 -4.83 -5.42 -12.63
C ALA A 111 -4.36 -6.31 -13.80
N GLU A 112 -3.06 -6.28 -14.10
CA GLU A 112 -2.43 -7.09 -15.14
C GLU A 112 -2.15 -8.54 -14.69
N ASN A 113 -2.49 -8.90 -13.44
CA ASN A 113 -2.18 -10.18 -12.81
C ASN A 113 -0.67 -10.48 -12.74
N GLU A 114 0.15 -9.43 -12.64
CA GLU A 114 1.58 -9.60 -12.38
C GLU A 114 1.81 -10.10 -10.95
N ALA A 115 2.90 -10.84 -10.76
CA ALA A 115 3.33 -11.27 -9.43
C ALA A 115 3.86 -10.07 -8.62
N VAL A 116 2.95 -9.38 -7.94
CA VAL A 116 3.29 -8.27 -7.04
C VAL A 116 3.79 -8.85 -5.70
N LYS A 117 5.01 -8.49 -5.30
CA LYS A 117 5.50 -8.88 -3.96
C LYS A 117 4.63 -8.25 -2.87
N PRO A 118 4.25 -9.01 -1.83
CA PRO A 118 3.64 -8.44 -0.64
C PRO A 118 4.55 -7.38 -0.04
N ARG A 119 3.96 -6.36 0.59
CA ARG A 119 4.71 -5.37 1.35
C ARG A 119 5.26 -6.08 2.59
N ASP A 120 6.58 -6.13 2.76
CA ASP A 120 7.18 -6.59 4.02
C ASP A 120 6.73 -5.62 5.12
N VAL A 121 6.11 -6.15 6.17
CA VAL A 121 5.56 -5.40 7.31
C VAL A 121 6.54 -5.43 8.48
#